data_AF-W1XA51-F1
#
_entry.id   AF-W1XA51-F1
#
_cell.length_a   1.000
_cell.length_b   1.000
_cell.length_c   1.000
_cell.angle_alpha   90.00
_cell.angle_beta   90.00
_cell.angle_gamma   90.00
#
_symmetry.space_group_name_H-M   'P 1'
#
loop_
_entity.id
_entity.type
_entity.pdbx_description
1 polymer ?
#
loop_
_entity_poly.entity_id
_entity_poly.type
_entity_poly.pdbx_seq_one_letter_code
_entity_poly.pdbx_strand_id
1 'polypeptide(L)' 'GELVIIIGKSGKNISPEKAMEHILGYTIGNDVSARTLQFRGSQWILGKSLDHFAPIGPNIVSPDDFDFES' A
#
# COMPACT_ATOMS: atom_id res chain seq x y z
N GLY A 1 3.21 8.30 -5.86
CA GLY A 1 2.18 8.23 -4.81
C GLY A 1 1.30 7.05 -5.11
N GLU A 2 0.91 6.32 -4.08
CA GLU A 2 0.18 5.07 -4.18
C GLU A 2 -0.98 5.06 -3.17
N LEU A 3 -2.04 4.32 -3.50
CA LEU A 3 -3.06 3.96 -2.54
C LEU A 3 -2.51 2.85 -1.64
N VAL A 4 -2.62 3.03 -0.33
CA VAL A 4 -2.24 2.03 0.65
C VAL A 4 -3.51 1.46 1.27
N ILE A 5 -3.65 0.14 1.19
CA ILE A 5 -4.74 -0.61 1.82
C ILE A 5 -4.28 -1.08 3.19
N ILE A 6 -5.04 -0.74 4.24
CA ILE A 6 -4.81 -1.22 5.59
C ILE A 6 -5.70 -2.44 5.84
N ILE A 7 -5.10 -3.60 6.10
CA ILE A 7 -5.84 -4.84 6.37
C ILE A 7 -6.27 -4.87 7.83
N GLY A 8 -7.58 -4.99 8.07
CA GLY A 8 -8.18 -5.06 9.42
C GLY A 8 -8.47 -6.47 9.91
N LYS A 9 -8.63 -7.42 8.99
CA LYS A 9 -8.96 -8.81 9.29
C LYS A 9 -8.04 -9.76 8.54
N SER A 10 -7.33 -10.61 9.29
CA SER A 10 -6.47 -11.64 8.69
C SER A 10 -7.26 -12.62 7.83
N GLY A 11 -6.63 -13.17 6.80
CA GLY A 11 -7.21 -14.19 5.95
C GLY A 11 -6.22 -14.73 4.94
N LYS A 12 -6.57 -15.84 4.30
CA LYS A 12 -5.82 -16.48 3.21
C LYS A 12 -6.82 -17.06 2.22
N ASN A 13 -6.50 -17.02 0.92
CA ASN A 13 -7.41 -17.44 -0.15
C ASN A 13 -8.79 -16.75 -0.06
N ILE A 14 -8.78 -15.45 0.26
CA ILE A 14 -9.99 -14.62 0.32
C ILE A 14 -10.54 -14.50 -1.11
N SER A 15 -11.82 -14.79 -1.31
CA SER A 15 -12.44 -14.64 -2.61
C SER A 15 -12.59 -13.14 -2.96
N PRO A 16 -12.56 -12.76 -4.24
CA PRO A 16 -12.68 -11.35 -4.65
C PRO A 16 -13.90 -10.65 -4.05
N GLU A 17 -15.03 -11.34 -3.94
CA GLU A 17 -16.30 -10.79 -3.43
C GLU A 17 -16.24 -10.46 -1.94
N LYS A 18 -15.34 -11.12 -1.20
CA LYS A 18 -15.14 -10.92 0.24
C LYS A 18 -13.96 -10.01 0.57
N ALA A 19 -13.19 -9.55 -0.44
CA ALA A 19 -11.97 -8.79 -0.21
C ALA A 19 -12.22 -7.51 0.60
N MET A 20 -13.32 -6.79 0.32
CA MET A 20 -13.67 -5.55 0.99
C MET A 20 -13.95 -5.74 2.49
N GLU A 21 -14.50 -6.89 2.90
CA GLU A 21 -14.76 -7.22 4.31
C GLU A 21 -13.48 -7.34 5.17
N HIS A 22 -12.30 -7.40 4.53
CA HIS A 22 -11.02 -7.53 5.20
C HIS A 22 -10.25 -6.21 5.34
N ILE A 23 -10.72 -5.14 4.70
CA ILE A 23 -10.06 -3.84 4.66
C ILE A 23 -10.51 -3.01 5.86
N LEU A 24 -9.56 -2.53 6.66
CA LEU A 24 -9.81 -1.54 7.73
C LEU A 24 -10.04 -0.14 7.14
N GLY A 25 -9.29 0.19 6.10
CA GLY A 25 -9.37 1.49 5.46
C GLY A 25 -8.24 1.73 4.48
N TYR A 26 -8.17 2.96 4.01
CA TYR A 26 -7.22 3.40 3.00
C TYR A 26 -6.40 4.59 3.51
N THR A 27 -5.20 4.77 2.99
CA THR A 27 -4.38 5.97 3.21
C THR A 27 -3.51 6.23 2.00
N ILE A 28 -2.84 7.38 1.96
CA ILE A 28 -1.84 7.71 0.95
C ILE A 28 -0.49 7.12 1.37
N GLY A 29 0.26 6.63 0.40
CA GLY A 29 1.66 6.28 0.54
C GLY A 29 2.51 6.88 -0.59
N ASN A 30 3.82 6.97 -0.36
CA ASN A 30 4.77 7.23 -1.42
C ASN A 30 5.82 6.13 -1.47
N ASP A 31 5.76 5.26 -2.49
CA ASP A 31 6.81 4.28 -2.76
C ASP A 31 8.02 4.95 -3.42
N VAL A 32 8.82 5.61 -2.59
CA VAL A 32 10.01 6.35 -3.02
C VAL A 32 11.02 5.35 -3.60
N SER A 33 11.60 5.70 -4.74
CA SER A 33 12.46 4.79 -5.47
C SER A 33 13.76 5.45 -5.92
N ALA A 34 14.89 4.91 -5.44
CA ALA A 34 16.22 5.24 -5.94
C ALA A 34 16.53 4.35 -7.16
N ARG A 35 16.18 4.82 -8.37
CA ARG A 35 16.23 4.01 -9.59
C ARG A 35 17.62 3.43 -9.90
N THR A 36 18.69 4.17 -9.63
CA THR A 36 20.06 3.66 -9.80
C THR A 36 20.34 2.46 -8.91
N LEU A 37 19.90 2.50 -7.65
CA LEU A 37 20.08 1.38 -6.71
C LEU A 37 19.13 0.22 -7.01
N GLN A 38 17.90 0.51 -7.44
CA GLN A 38 16.90 -0.49 -7.81
C GLN A 38 17.37 -1.41 -8.93
N PHE A 39 18.10 -0.88 -9.91
CA PHE A 39 18.58 -1.64 -11.07
C PHE A 39 20.02 -2.15 -10.93
N ARG A 40 20.63 -2.01 -9.74
CA ARG A 40 21.98 -2.53 -9.47
C ARG A 40 22.02 -4.06 -9.34
N GLY A 41 20.86 -4.70 -9.15
CA GLY A 41 20.69 -6.14 -9.11
C GLY A 41 19.31 -6.53 -9.62
N SER A 42 18.97 -7.83 -9.55
CA SER A 42 17.66 -8.32 -9.98
C SER A 42 16.53 -8.01 -8.99
N GLN A 43 16.87 -7.69 -7.74
CA GLN A 43 15.91 -7.41 -6.67
C GLN A 43 15.81 -5.91 -6.40
N TRP A 44 14.58 -5.40 -6.25
CA TRP A 44 14.33 -3.97 -6.08
C TRP A 44 14.52 -3.44 -4.66
N ILE A 45 14.68 -4.33 -3.67
CA ILE A 45 14.71 -3.98 -2.24
C ILE A 45 15.70 -2.85 -1.93
N LEU A 46 16.88 -2.86 -2.57
CA LEU A 46 17.92 -1.87 -2.37
C LEU A 46 17.51 -0.45 -2.78
N GLY A 47 16.68 -0.32 -3.83
CA GLY A 47 16.19 0.98 -4.29
C GLY A 47 14.90 1.44 -3.64
N LYS A 48 14.28 0.61 -2.80
CA LYS A 48 12.90 0.78 -2.28
C LYS A 48 12.81 0.85 -0.76
N SER A 49 13.85 0.44 -0.03
CA SER A 49 13.79 0.19 1.43
C SER A 49 14.79 1.02 2.24
N LEU A 50 15.28 2.13 1.68
CA LEU A 50 16.11 3.06 2.44
C LEU A 50 15.28 3.77 3.51
N ASP A 51 15.94 4.27 4.56
CA ASP A 51 15.27 5.03 5.60
C ASP A 51 14.42 6.16 4.98
N HIS A 52 13.18 6.27 5.46
CA HIS A 52 12.17 7.23 4.99
C HIS A 52 11.60 7.01 3.58
N PHE A 53 11.83 5.86 2.93
CA PHE A 53 11.29 5.60 1.57
C PHE A 53 9.83 5.11 1.52
N ALA A 54 9.21 4.90 2.68
CA ALA A 54 7.82 4.50 2.79
C ALA A 54 7.02 5.43 3.74
N PRO A 55 6.90 6.75 3.45
CA PRO A 55 5.97 7.59 4.18
C PRO A 55 4.52 7.14 3.89
N ILE A 56 3.73 7.00 4.96
CA ILE A 56 2.33 6.56 4.93
C ILE A 56 1.54 7.51 5.83
N GLY A 57 0.38 8.00 5.36
CA GLY A 57 -0.50 8.88 6.15
C GLY A 57 -1.12 10.01 5.31
N PRO A 58 -1.63 11.08 5.96
CA PRO A 58 -1.59 11.35 7.40
C PRO A 58 -2.66 10.60 8.22
N ASN A 59 -3.74 10.16 7.59
CA ASN A 59 -4.88 9.52 8.28
C ASN A 59 -5.35 8.31 7.48
N ILE A 60 -6.00 7.38 8.18
CA ILE A 60 -6.71 6.26 7.56
C ILE A 60 -8.17 6.69 7.36
N VAL A 61 -8.69 6.54 6.14
CA VAL A 61 -10.10 6.77 5.81
C VAL A 61 -10.87 5.45 5.81
N SER A 62 -12.11 5.49 6.30
CA SER A 62 -13.01 4.33 6.28
C SER A 62 -13.32 3.92 4.84
N PRO A 63 -13.54 2.62 4.55
CA PRO A 63 -14.02 2.19 3.25
C PRO A 63 -15.37 2.80 2.87
N ASP A 64 -16.22 3.12 3.84
CA ASP A 64 -17.53 3.76 3.61
C ASP A 64 -17.41 5.20 3.09
N ASP A 65 -16.27 5.85 3.35
CA ASP A 65 -16.00 7.25 2.97
C ASP A 65 -15.14 7.36 1.71
N PHE A 66 -14.80 6.24 1.05
CA PHE A 66 -13.87 6.20 -0.09
C PHE A 66 -14.49 5.48 -1.29
N ASP A 67 -14.79 6.24 -2.35
CA ASP A 67 -15.30 5.72 -3.62
C ASP A 67 -14.18 5.66 -4.66
N PHE A 68 -14.09 4.54 -5.39
CA PHE A 68 -13.10 4.29 -6.43
C PHE A 68 -13.54 4.77 -7.81
N GLU A 69 -14.84 4.99 -8.02
CA GLU A 69 -15.44 5.24 -9.34
C GLU A 69 -15.86 6.71 -9.53
N SER A 70 -15.40 7.61 -8.67
CA SER A 70 -15.70 9.04 -8.71
C SER A 70 -15.11 9.76 -9.93
#